data_AF-A0A7C1G2R1-F1
#
_entry.id   AF-A0A7C1G2R1-F1
#
_cell.length_a   1.000
_cell.length_b   1.000
_cell.length_c   1.000
_cell.angle_alpha   90.00
_cell.angle_beta   90.00
_cell.angle_gamma   90.00
#
_symmetry.space_group_name_H-M   'P 1'
#
loop_
_entity.id
_entity.type
_entity.pdbx_description
1 polymer ?
#
loop_
_entity_poly.entity_id
_entity_poly.type
_entity_poly.pdbx_seq_one_letter_code
_entity_poly.pdbx_strand_id
1 'polypeptide(L)'
;MEEEQLKKKPRRKPTGKTVAAAVMLIGVLALLFMAVRFVRHRMAYAVTDAVFVRTDSLVTIGFDRVNGRLAVMNKKEGDAVRRGEVLAAIDPAVYRLRVKRLTAELAEARQNKEGLGILLDRLRQEIKLNEAIAAGRVEELSRQRASLLAKAEAIQAEIEQLARDRTRLETLYKVKAVSQTRAETIDTDLVSKQKMKKSVEEQARAVAASMAMARNRVKLARAGRLRLPETEKEIQALADKIKGLVAARATAQHDLGNCELKSPINGRVAKRFLTVGSIVSPKKAVLSLIDPRDVYLVALLEEGKLHGVEPGAAVSISIDAYPDRKFRGRVEDILPATAATFALAPRDISAGEFTKVAQRIPVRISITSGDTSLLRVGLGGEVEIKRQ
;
A
#
# COMPACT_ATOMS: atom_id res chain seq x y z
N MET A 1 99.80 -5.55 -88.11
CA MET A 1 99.81 -6.58 -87.05
C MET A 1 99.09 -6.00 -85.84
N GLU A 2 97.96 -6.63 -85.50
CA GLU A 2 97.24 -6.63 -84.21
C GLU A 2 96.59 -5.32 -83.69
N GLU A 3 95.35 -5.08 -84.15
CA GLU A 3 94.10 -5.26 -83.37
C GLU A 3 94.31 -5.92 -81.96
N GLU A 4 93.73 -5.52 -80.82
CA GLU A 4 92.30 -5.38 -80.57
C GLU A 4 92.01 -5.10 -79.06
N GLN A 5 90.95 -4.31 -78.79
CA GLN A 5 90.02 -4.34 -77.64
C GLN A 5 90.33 -3.78 -76.22
N LEU A 6 89.61 -2.69 -75.95
CA LEU A 6 88.99 -2.28 -74.68
C LEU A 6 88.42 -3.46 -73.85
N LYS A 7 88.76 -3.55 -72.55
CA LYS A 7 88.02 -4.38 -71.57
C LYS A 7 87.45 -3.55 -70.40
N LYS A 8 86.13 -3.35 -70.45
CA LYS A 8 85.28 -2.81 -69.36
C LYS A 8 85.48 -3.61 -68.06
N LYS A 9 85.72 -2.91 -66.94
CA LYS A 9 85.68 -3.49 -65.57
C LYS A 9 84.31 -4.14 -65.32
N PRO A 10 84.23 -5.43 -64.94
CA PRO A 10 82.95 -6.07 -64.67
C PRO A 10 82.37 -5.58 -63.34
N ARG A 11 81.12 -5.09 -63.37
CA ARG A 11 80.26 -4.98 -62.18
C ARG A 11 80.16 -6.36 -61.54
N ARG A 12 80.77 -6.54 -60.36
CA ARG A 12 80.72 -7.79 -59.59
C ARG A 12 79.27 -8.13 -59.26
N LYS A 13 78.76 -9.24 -59.80
CA LYS A 13 77.48 -9.84 -59.40
C LYS A 13 77.60 -10.32 -57.95
N PRO A 14 76.61 -10.08 -57.08
CA PRO A 14 76.67 -10.52 -55.70
C PRO A 14 76.68 -12.06 -55.65
N THR A 15 77.66 -12.63 -54.96
CA THR A 15 77.78 -14.06 -54.70
C THR A 15 76.58 -14.52 -53.86
N GLY A 16 76.05 -15.74 -54.10
CA GLY A 16 74.87 -16.28 -53.41
C GLY A 16 74.93 -16.23 -51.88
N LYS A 17 76.13 -16.17 -51.30
CA LYS A 17 76.37 -15.95 -49.87
C LYS A 17 75.98 -14.54 -49.39
N THR A 18 76.17 -13.50 -50.21
CA THR A 18 75.75 -12.12 -49.88
C THR A 18 74.24 -11.92 -49.99
N VAL A 19 73.57 -12.64 -50.90
CA VAL A 19 72.10 -12.62 -51.01
C VAL A 19 71.48 -13.41 -49.86
N ALA A 20 72.04 -14.58 -49.50
CA ALA A 20 71.60 -15.36 -48.35
C ALA A 20 71.81 -14.61 -47.01
N ALA A 21 72.95 -13.91 -46.85
CA ALA A 21 73.21 -13.07 -45.68
C ALA A 21 72.24 -11.88 -45.59
N ALA A 22 71.91 -11.25 -46.73
CA ALA A 22 70.92 -10.17 -46.77
C ALA A 22 69.51 -10.66 -46.41
N VAL A 23 69.08 -11.83 -46.90
CA VAL A 23 67.77 -12.43 -46.55
C VAL A 23 67.72 -12.82 -45.08
N MET A 24 68.80 -13.36 -44.52
CA MET A 24 68.87 -13.71 -43.10
C MET A 24 68.83 -12.44 -42.22
N LEU A 25 69.52 -11.37 -42.61
CA LEU A 25 69.49 -10.08 -41.91
C LEU A 25 68.11 -9.43 -41.97
N ILE A 26 67.42 -9.49 -43.11
CA ILE A 26 66.03 -9.01 -43.26
C ILE A 26 65.08 -9.84 -42.39
N GLY A 27 65.25 -11.16 -42.36
CA GLY A 27 64.48 -12.05 -41.48
C GLY A 27 64.66 -11.71 -40.00
N VAL A 28 65.90 -11.49 -39.56
CA VAL A 28 66.21 -11.08 -38.18
C VAL A 28 65.64 -9.70 -37.88
N LEU A 29 65.76 -8.73 -38.80
CA LEU A 29 65.17 -7.39 -38.64
C LEU A 29 63.64 -7.44 -38.58
N ALA A 30 62.99 -8.29 -39.37
CA ALA A 30 61.54 -8.50 -39.33
C ALA A 30 61.10 -9.13 -37.99
N LEU A 31 61.87 -10.09 -37.48
CA LEU A 31 61.64 -10.73 -36.19
C LEU A 31 61.86 -9.74 -35.04
N LEU A 32 62.90 -8.92 -35.11
CA LEU A 32 63.19 -7.85 -34.15
C LEU A 32 62.08 -6.79 -34.18
N PHE A 33 61.62 -6.39 -35.36
CA PHE A 33 60.51 -5.45 -35.52
C PHE A 33 59.20 -6.01 -34.93
N MET A 34 58.88 -7.28 -35.20
CA MET A 34 57.75 -7.95 -34.57
C MET A 34 57.91 -8.06 -33.04
N ALA A 35 59.11 -8.38 -32.55
CA ALA A 35 59.38 -8.47 -31.11
C ALA A 35 59.22 -7.11 -30.41
N VAL A 36 59.79 -6.04 -30.98
CA VAL A 36 59.63 -4.67 -30.48
C VAL A 36 58.16 -4.26 -30.50
N ARG A 37 57.44 -4.54 -31.60
CA ARG A 37 56.01 -4.26 -31.70
C ARG A 37 55.20 -5.05 -30.65
N PHE A 38 55.49 -6.33 -30.46
CA PHE A 38 54.82 -7.20 -29.51
C PHE A 38 55.04 -6.74 -28.06
N VAL A 39 56.29 -6.43 -27.70
CA VAL A 39 56.64 -5.88 -26.38
C VAL A 39 55.96 -4.53 -26.16
N ARG A 40 56.01 -3.63 -27.14
CA ARG A 40 55.33 -2.32 -27.06
C ARG A 40 53.82 -2.46 -26.92
N HIS A 41 53.20 -3.43 -27.59
CA HIS A 41 51.77 -3.69 -27.48
C HIS A 41 51.41 -4.28 -26.10
N ARG A 42 52.17 -5.27 -25.59
CA ARG A 42 51.98 -5.84 -24.24
C ARG A 42 52.31 -4.87 -23.11
N MET A 43 53.15 -3.87 -23.36
CA MET A 43 53.39 -2.74 -22.46
C MET A 43 52.24 -1.73 -22.49
N ALA A 44 51.67 -1.45 -23.66
CA ALA A 44 50.60 -0.47 -23.81
C ALA A 44 49.20 -1.00 -23.43
N TYR A 45 48.98 -2.32 -23.44
CA TYR A 45 47.68 -2.92 -23.17
C TYR A 45 47.77 -3.98 -22.06
N ALA A 46 46.83 -3.91 -21.12
CA ALA A 46 46.57 -4.98 -20.16
C ALA A 46 45.55 -5.95 -20.78
N VAL A 47 46.02 -7.16 -21.07
CA VAL A 47 45.22 -8.21 -21.74
C VAL A 47 44.82 -9.28 -20.74
N THR A 48 43.54 -9.65 -20.78
CA THR A 48 42.98 -10.74 -19.97
C THR A 48 41.91 -11.50 -20.73
N ASP A 49 41.93 -12.82 -20.58
CA ASP A 49 40.96 -13.80 -21.06
C ASP A 49 39.91 -14.16 -19.99
N ALA A 50 40.12 -13.71 -18.75
CA ALA A 50 39.23 -13.97 -17.63
C ALA A 50 38.09 -12.92 -17.59
N VAL A 51 37.23 -12.93 -18.60
CA VAL A 51 36.17 -11.95 -18.81
C VAL A 51 34.81 -12.61 -18.68
N PHE A 52 33.87 -11.95 -18.01
CA PHE A 52 32.51 -12.45 -17.85
C PHE A 52 31.50 -11.35 -18.14
N VAL A 53 30.55 -11.64 -19.03
CA VAL A 53 29.38 -10.78 -19.23
C VAL A 53 28.45 -10.90 -18.03
N ARG A 54 28.14 -9.77 -17.39
CA ARG A 54 27.25 -9.66 -16.22
C ARG A 54 26.17 -8.61 -16.45
N THR A 55 25.19 -8.59 -15.56
CA THR A 55 24.07 -7.64 -15.56
C THR A 55 23.70 -7.33 -14.12
N ASP A 56 23.33 -6.09 -13.84
CA ASP A 56 22.80 -5.70 -12.53
C ASP A 56 21.26 -5.79 -12.51
N SER A 57 20.63 -5.78 -13.69
CA SER A 57 19.19 -5.95 -13.90
C SER A 57 18.68 -7.40 -13.88
N LEU A 58 19.38 -8.33 -13.19
CA LEU A 58 18.88 -9.69 -13.01
C LEU A 58 17.80 -9.72 -11.91
N VAL A 59 16.53 -9.56 -12.31
CA VAL A 59 15.41 -9.52 -11.36
C VAL A 59 14.75 -10.88 -11.28
N THR A 60 14.79 -11.51 -10.11
CA THR A 60 14.01 -12.72 -9.83
C THR A 60 12.65 -12.33 -9.31
N ILE A 61 11.60 -12.75 -10.01
CA ILE A 61 10.21 -12.43 -9.69
C ILE A 61 9.45 -13.65 -9.17
N GLY A 62 8.53 -13.39 -8.25
CA GLY A 62 7.66 -14.37 -7.65
C GLY A 62 6.37 -13.72 -7.15
N PHE A 63 5.44 -14.53 -6.65
CA PHE A 63 4.20 -14.02 -6.09
C PHE A 63 4.43 -13.49 -4.67
N ASP A 64 3.97 -12.27 -4.36
CA ASP A 64 4.31 -11.62 -3.09
C ASP A 64 3.56 -12.19 -1.88
N ARG A 65 2.24 -12.34 -2.00
CA ARG A 65 1.34 -12.67 -0.87
C ARG A 65 0.50 -13.93 -1.09
N VAL A 66 0.34 -14.34 -2.35
CA VAL A 66 -0.57 -15.42 -2.72
C VAL A 66 0.17 -16.74 -2.87
N ASN A 67 -0.50 -17.80 -2.41
CA ASN A 67 -0.12 -19.19 -2.64
C ASN A 67 -1.17 -19.88 -3.51
N GLY A 68 -0.76 -20.93 -4.21
CA GLY A 68 -1.68 -21.73 -5.00
C GLY A 68 -1.00 -22.48 -6.13
N ARG A 69 -1.81 -23.17 -6.92
CA ARG A 69 -1.33 -23.89 -8.09
C ARG A 69 -1.13 -22.91 -9.25
N LEU A 70 0.03 -22.98 -9.88
CA LEU A 70 0.31 -22.24 -11.10
C LEU A 70 -0.56 -22.80 -12.24
N ALA A 71 -1.52 -22.01 -12.70
CA ALA A 71 -2.50 -22.42 -13.70
C ALA A 71 -2.01 -22.16 -15.13
N VAL A 72 -1.37 -21.01 -15.35
CA VAL A 72 -0.94 -20.58 -16.69
C VAL A 72 0.46 -19.97 -16.62
N MET A 73 1.22 -20.22 -17.68
CA MET A 73 2.52 -19.61 -17.91
C MET A 73 2.63 -19.18 -19.37
N ASN A 74 2.63 -17.86 -19.60
CA ASN A 74 2.51 -17.25 -20.93
C ASN A 74 3.85 -17.12 -21.64
N LYS A 75 4.97 -17.22 -20.91
CA LYS A 75 6.32 -17.00 -21.44
C LYS A 75 7.24 -18.16 -21.17
N LYS A 76 8.14 -18.41 -22.11
CA LYS A 76 9.23 -19.38 -22.03
C LYS A 76 10.56 -18.64 -21.85
N GLU A 77 11.60 -19.41 -21.51
CA GLU A 77 12.96 -18.89 -21.46
C GLU A 77 13.38 -18.35 -22.83
N GLY A 78 14.00 -17.16 -22.85
CA GLY A 78 14.39 -16.45 -24.07
C GLY A 78 13.34 -15.48 -24.64
N ASP A 79 12.07 -15.61 -24.25
CA ASP A 79 11.02 -14.74 -24.76
C ASP A 79 11.19 -13.29 -24.30
N ALA A 80 10.85 -12.34 -25.19
CA ALA A 80 10.79 -10.93 -24.85
C ALA A 80 9.54 -10.61 -24.00
N VAL A 81 9.74 -9.74 -23.02
CA VAL A 81 8.70 -9.28 -22.08
C VAL A 81 8.67 -7.77 -21.99
N ARG A 82 7.46 -7.23 -21.84
CA ARG A 82 7.23 -5.80 -21.57
C ARG A 82 6.87 -5.57 -20.12
N ARG A 83 7.22 -4.41 -19.58
CA ARG A 83 6.81 -3.98 -18.24
C ARG A 83 5.28 -3.98 -18.14
N GLY A 84 4.76 -4.63 -17.11
CA GLY A 84 3.32 -4.82 -16.86
C GLY A 84 2.69 -6.03 -17.54
N GLU A 85 3.41 -6.73 -18.44
CA GLU A 85 2.90 -7.92 -19.12
C GLU A 85 2.71 -9.08 -18.13
N VAL A 86 1.60 -9.83 -18.25
CA VAL A 86 1.30 -10.99 -17.41
C VAL A 86 2.11 -12.19 -17.89
N LEU A 87 3.02 -12.66 -17.05
CA LEU A 87 3.95 -13.73 -17.36
C LEU A 87 3.44 -15.09 -16.90
N ALA A 88 2.80 -15.12 -15.74
CA ALA A 88 2.27 -16.34 -15.12
C ALA A 88 1.06 -16.00 -14.25
N ALA A 89 0.16 -16.96 -14.04
CA ALA A 89 -1.03 -16.78 -13.21
C ALA A 89 -1.28 -18.01 -12.33
N ILE A 90 -1.65 -17.76 -11.08
CA ILE A 90 -2.17 -18.77 -10.15
C ILE A 90 -3.68 -18.92 -10.39
N ASP A 91 -4.24 -20.10 -10.14
CA ASP A 91 -5.68 -20.31 -10.15
C ASP A 91 -6.39 -19.34 -9.19
N PRO A 92 -7.18 -18.38 -9.71
CA PRO A 92 -7.81 -17.35 -8.89
C PRO A 92 -9.11 -17.82 -8.23
N ALA A 93 -9.58 -19.06 -8.44
CA ALA A 93 -10.89 -19.51 -8.00
C ALA A 93 -11.11 -19.30 -6.49
N VAL A 94 -10.16 -19.69 -5.66
CA VAL A 94 -10.22 -19.54 -4.19
C VAL A 94 -10.28 -18.06 -3.79
N TYR A 95 -9.49 -17.20 -4.44
CA TYR A 95 -9.45 -15.77 -4.15
C TYR A 95 -10.72 -15.05 -4.60
N ARG A 96 -11.28 -15.42 -5.77
CA ARG A 96 -12.58 -14.90 -6.24
C ARG A 96 -13.71 -15.30 -5.29
N LEU A 97 -13.72 -16.54 -4.81
CA LEU A 97 -14.70 -17.00 -3.83
C LEU A 97 -14.57 -16.25 -2.50
N ARG A 98 -13.34 -15.97 -2.05
CA ARG A 98 -13.09 -15.15 -0.86
C ARG A 98 -13.63 -13.73 -1.01
N VAL A 99 -13.40 -13.09 -2.16
CA VAL A 99 -13.98 -11.76 -2.46
C VAL A 99 -15.50 -11.84 -2.45
N LYS A 100 -16.09 -12.84 -3.13
CA LYS A 100 -17.56 -13.05 -3.16
C LYS A 100 -18.16 -13.23 -1.76
N ARG A 101 -17.51 -14.04 -0.91
CA ARG A 101 -17.95 -14.25 0.48
C ARG A 101 -17.93 -12.95 1.27
N LEU A 102 -16.83 -12.20 1.22
CA LEU A 102 -16.70 -10.92 1.92
C LEU A 102 -17.66 -9.85 1.36
N THR A 103 -17.98 -9.87 0.07
CA THR A 103 -19.01 -8.99 -0.50
C THR A 103 -20.40 -9.31 0.01
N ALA A 104 -20.72 -10.60 0.18
CA ALA A 104 -22.00 -11.04 0.74
C ALA A 104 -22.12 -10.66 2.22
N GLU A 105 -21.09 -10.95 3.03
CA GLU A 105 -21.02 -10.55 4.45
C GLU A 105 -21.14 -9.03 4.61
N LEU A 106 -20.52 -8.23 3.73
CA LEU A 106 -20.66 -6.77 3.72
C LEU A 106 -22.09 -6.33 3.40
N ALA A 107 -22.74 -6.98 2.42
CA ALA A 107 -24.11 -6.66 2.04
C ALA A 107 -25.10 -6.97 3.18
N GLU A 108 -24.96 -8.13 3.82
CA GLU A 108 -25.73 -8.53 4.99
C GLU A 108 -25.54 -7.54 6.15
N ALA A 109 -24.29 -7.17 6.47
CA ALA A 109 -24.01 -6.20 7.53
C ALA A 109 -24.62 -4.82 7.25
N ARG A 110 -24.65 -4.39 5.97
CA ARG A 110 -25.31 -3.14 5.56
C ARG A 110 -26.82 -3.21 5.72
N GLN A 111 -27.44 -4.31 5.30
CA GLN A 111 -28.88 -4.52 5.46
C GLN A 111 -29.28 -4.54 6.94
N ASN A 112 -28.50 -5.20 7.79
CA ASN A 112 -28.74 -5.21 9.24
C ASN A 112 -28.64 -3.80 9.84
N LYS A 113 -27.67 -2.98 9.37
CA LYS A 113 -27.53 -1.59 9.82
C LYS A 113 -28.71 -0.73 9.39
N GLU A 114 -29.15 -0.90 8.15
CA GLU A 114 -30.31 -0.18 7.61
C GLU A 114 -31.59 -0.57 8.35
N GLY A 115 -31.81 -1.86 8.61
CA GLY A 115 -32.93 -2.36 9.41
C GLY A 115 -32.96 -1.77 10.82
N LEU A 116 -31.80 -1.69 11.50
CA LEU A 116 -31.69 -1.01 12.79
C LEU A 116 -31.95 0.49 12.69
N GLY A 117 -31.53 1.15 11.60
CA GLY A 117 -31.82 2.56 11.35
C GLY A 117 -33.32 2.84 11.24
N ILE A 118 -34.04 2.01 10.49
CA ILE A 118 -35.51 2.10 10.36
C ILE A 118 -36.17 1.86 11.72
N LEU A 119 -35.69 0.89 12.49
CA LEU A 119 -36.19 0.60 13.84
C LEU A 119 -35.96 1.78 14.79
N LEU A 120 -34.78 2.41 14.74
CA LEU A 120 -34.47 3.60 15.53
C LEU A 120 -35.41 4.76 15.20
N ASP A 121 -35.65 5.01 13.91
CA ASP A 121 -36.56 6.09 13.49
C ASP A 121 -38.01 5.82 13.91
N ARG A 122 -38.47 4.57 13.81
CA ARG A 122 -39.78 4.15 14.34
C ARG A 122 -39.86 4.38 15.86
N LEU A 123 -38.83 3.97 16.60
CA LEU A 123 -38.76 4.13 18.04
C LEU A 123 -38.75 5.61 18.46
N ARG A 124 -38.02 6.46 17.73
CA ARG A 124 -38.02 7.92 17.94
C ARG A 124 -39.41 8.52 17.76
N GLN A 125 -40.12 8.12 16.70
CA GLN A 125 -41.50 8.57 16.46
C GLN A 125 -42.45 8.10 17.55
N GLU A 126 -42.37 6.84 17.94
CA GLU A 126 -43.21 6.26 19.02
C GLU A 126 -43.00 6.99 20.34
N ILE A 127 -41.75 7.22 20.75
CA ILE A 127 -41.44 7.95 21.98
C ILE A 127 -41.96 9.40 21.91
N LYS A 128 -41.76 10.08 20.78
CA LYS A 128 -42.26 11.45 20.58
C LYS A 128 -43.79 11.53 20.68
N LEU A 129 -44.50 10.57 20.08
CA LEU A 129 -45.96 10.48 20.16
C LEU A 129 -46.43 10.21 21.59
N ASN A 130 -45.82 9.25 22.28
CA ASN A 130 -46.15 8.91 23.66
C ASN A 130 -45.88 10.07 24.63
N GLU A 131 -44.77 10.78 24.45
CA GLU A 131 -44.46 12.01 25.21
C GLU A 131 -45.51 13.09 24.95
N ALA A 132 -45.90 13.32 23.69
CA ALA A 132 -46.90 14.33 23.32
C ALA A 132 -48.29 14.00 23.89
N ILE A 133 -48.73 12.74 23.82
CA ILE A 133 -50.01 12.28 24.40
C ILE A 133 -50.01 12.48 25.92
N ALA A 134 -48.93 12.07 26.60
CA ALA A 134 -48.81 12.24 28.04
C ALA A 134 -48.77 13.72 28.47
N ALA A 135 -48.07 14.57 27.72
CA ALA A 135 -48.00 16.00 27.96
C ALA A 135 -49.36 16.68 27.73
N GLY A 136 -50.05 16.35 26.64
CA GLY A 136 -51.39 16.85 26.34
C GLY A 136 -52.40 16.54 27.44
N ARG A 137 -52.31 15.35 28.06
CA ARG A 137 -53.17 15.00 29.20
C ARG A 137 -52.90 15.85 30.44
N VAL A 138 -51.64 16.19 30.72
CA VAL A 138 -51.30 17.11 31.81
C VAL A 138 -51.88 18.50 31.54
N GLU A 139 -51.81 18.95 30.29
CA GLU A 139 -52.34 20.25 29.87
C GLU A 139 -53.86 20.32 29.98
N GLU A 140 -54.56 19.29 29.53
CA GLU A 140 -56.03 19.16 29.66
C GLU A 140 -56.48 19.23 31.12
N LEU A 141 -55.85 18.44 31.99
CA LEU A 141 -56.14 18.45 33.42
C LEU A 141 -55.77 19.80 34.06
N SER A 142 -54.72 20.47 33.57
CA SER A 142 -54.35 21.81 34.06
C SER A 142 -55.41 22.86 33.73
N ARG A 143 -55.99 22.81 32.52
CA ARG A 143 -57.10 23.68 32.10
C ARG A 143 -58.35 23.40 32.94
N GLN A 144 -58.67 22.13 33.17
CA GLN A 144 -59.80 21.74 34.00
C GLN A 144 -59.63 22.23 35.44
N ARG A 145 -58.44 22.08 36.02
CA ARG A 145 -58.13 22.58 37.36
C ARG A 145 -58.22 24.11 37.43
N ALA A 146 -57.68 24.83 36.44
CA ALA A 146 -57.76 26.29 36.38
C ALA A 146 -59.21 26.77 36.32
N SER A 147 -60.06 26.10 35.52
CA SER A 147 -61.51 26.41 35.47
C SER A 147 -62.20 26.20 36.82
N LEU A 148 -61.87 25.13 37.55
CA LEU A 148 -62.42 24.89 38.90
C LEU A 148 -61.94 25.92 39.91
N LEU A 149 -60.66 26.32 39.85
CA LEU A 149 -60.12 27.36 40.73
C LEU A 149 -60.77 28.72 40.46
N ALA A 150 -60.96 29.10 39.19
CA ALA A 150 -61.67 30.32 38.83
C ALA A 150 -63.13 30.32 39.34
N LYS A 151 -63.81 29.16 39.32
CA LYS A 151 -65.15 29.01 39.94
C LYS A 151 -65.10 29.19 41.46
N ALA A 152 -64.09 28.63 42.12
CA ALA A 152 -63.89 28.80 43.57
C ALA A 152 -63.60 30.27 43.94
N GLU A 153 -62.83 30.99 43.11
CA GLU A 153 -62.57 32.42 43.26
C GLU A 153 -63.84 33.26 43.06
N ALA A 154 -64.68 32.94 42.07
CA ALA A 154 -65.98 33.59 41.90
C ALA A 154 -66.89 33.40 43.12
N ILE A 155 -66.99 32.18 43.64
CA ILE A 155 -67.75 31.88 44.87
C ILE A 155 -67.14 32.63 46.08
N GLN A 156 -65.82 32.74 46.15
CA GLN A 156 -65.15 33.49 47.21
C GLN A 156 -65.54 34.97 47.21
N ALA A 157 -65.62 35.60 46.04
CA ALA A 157 -66.07 36.99 45.92
C ALA A 157 -67.52 37.16 46.39
N GLU A 158 -68.41 36.21 46.09
CA GLU A 158 -69.79 36.18 46.61
C GLU A 158 -69.84 36.01 48.13
N ILE A 159 -69.01 35.13 48.70
CA ILE A 159 -68.90 34.95 50.16
C ILE A 159 -68.44 36.24 50.82
N GLU A 160 -67.47 36.95 50.24
CA GLU A 160 -66.99 38.23 50.77
C GLU A 160 -68.07 39.32 50.72
N GLN A 161 -68.88 39.34 49.66
CA GLN A 161 -70.04 40.23 49.58
C GLN A 161 -71.07 39.92 50.67
N LEU A 162 -71.44 38.63 50.83
CA LEU A 162 -72.36 38.18 51.87
C LEU A 162 -71.82 38.45 53.28
N ALA A 163 -70.52 38.30 53.50
CA ALA A 163 -69.88 38.62 54.77
C ALA A 163 -69.96 40.12 55.10
N ARG A 164 -69.72 40.99 54.12
CA ARG A 164 -69.91 42.45 54.29
C ARG A 164 -71.37 42.80 54.58
N ASP A 165 -72.30 42.17 53.86
CA ASP A 165 -73.75 42.36 54.07
C ASP A 165 -74.21 41.88 55.45
N ARG A 166 -73.67 40.76 55.92
CA ARG A 166 -73.88 40.28 57.29
C ARG A 166 -73.43 41.31 58.32
N THR A 167 -72.20 41.81 58.22
CA THR A 167 -71.69 42.84 59.15
C THR A 167 -72.55 44.09 59.15
N ARG A 168 -73.00 44.53 57.97
CA ARG A 168 -73.92 45.67 57.81
C ARG A 168 -75.28 45.38 58.49
N LEU A 169 -75.86 44.20 58.28
CA LEU A 169 -77.13 43.83 58.90
C LEU A 169 -77.03 43.68 60.42
N GLU A 170 -75.91 43.16 60.94
CA GLU A 170 -75.67 43.09 62.39
C GLU A 170 -75.64 44.49 63.02
N THR A 171 -75.06 45.50 62.35
CA THR A 171 -75.12 46.89 62.83
C THR A 171 -76.54 47.46 62.80
N LEU A 172 -77.31 47.20 61.75
CA LEU A 172 -78.70 47.66 61.61
C LEU A 172 -79.68 46.96 62.58
N TYR A 173 -79.41 45.68 62.90
CA TYR A 173 -80.18 44.92 63.88
C TYR A 173 -80.01 45.48 65.29
N LYS A 174 -78.79 45.91 65.67
CA LYS A 174 -78.55 46.61 66.95
C LYS A 174 -79.36 47.90 67.10
N VAL A 175 -79.68 48.56 65.99
CA VAL A 175 -80.51 49.76 65.92
C VAL A 175 -82.00 49.42 65.70
N LYS A 176 -82.39 48.14 65.78
CA LYS A 176 -83.77 47.61 65.59
C LYS A 176 -84.41 47.93 64.22
N ALA A 177 -83.61 48.14 63.19
CA ALA A 177 -84.08 48.57 61.86
C ALA A 177 -84.43 47.42 60.90
N VAL A 178 -84.18 46.15 61.26
CA VAL A 178 -84.37 44.98 60.39
C VAL A 178 -84.87 43.75 61.16
N SER A 179 -85.57 42.82 60.48
CA SER A 179 -86.10 41.58 61.09
C SER A 179 -85.05 40.49 61.27
N GLN A 180 -85.22 39.65 62.31
CA GLN A 180 -84.32 38.54 62.63
C GLN A 180 -84.23 37.50 61.50
N THR A 181 -85.35 37.21 60.82
CA THR A 181 -85.43 36.28 59.68
C THR A 181 -84.48 36.66 58.54
N ARG A 182 -84.26 37.97 58.32
CA ARG A 182 -83.38 38.45 57.26
C ARG A 182 -81.90 38.26 57.59
N ALA A 183 -81.53 38.32 58.87
CA ALA A 183 -80.19 37.98 59.33
C ALA A 183 -79.91 36.46 59.23
N GLU A 184 -80.88 35.63 59.64
CA GLU A 184 -80.78 34.16 59.54
C GLU A 184 -80.62 33.68 58.09
N THR A 185 -81.32 34.31 57.14
CA THR A 185 -81.21 33.96 55.71
C THR A 185 -79.79 34.18 55.17
N ILE A 186 -79.17 35.32 55.49
CA ILE A 186 -77.79 35.63 55.06
C ILE A 186 -76.80 34.65 55.68
N ASP A 187 -76.96 34.29 56.96
CA ASP A 187 -76.09 33.30 57.61
C ASP A 187 -76.24 31.91 56.95
N THR A 188 -77.47 31.50 56.60
CA THR A 188 -77.68 30.23 55.87
C THR A 188 -77.07 30.26 54.47
N ASP A 189 -77.17 31.38 53.75
CA ASP A 189 -76.58 31.56 52.42
C ASP A 189 -75.05 31.56 52.49
N LEU A 190 -74.46 32.21 53.50
CA LEU A 190 -73.02 32.25 53.71
C LEU A 190 -72.48 30.85 53.99
N VAL A 191 -73.12 30.07 54.87
CA VAL A 191 -72.75 28.67 55.14
C VAL A 191 -72.92 27.80 53.90
N SER A 192 -74.01 27.98 53.13
CA SER A 192 -74.26 27.26 51.88
C SER A 192 -73.15 27.52 50.85
N LYS A 193 -72.79 28.79 50.63
CA LYS A 193 -71.71 29.19 49.70
C LYS A 193 -70.34 28.73 50.18
N GLN A 194 -70.06 28.75 51.48
CA GLN A 194 -68.82 28.18 52.03
C GLN A 194 -68.71 26.68 51.79
N LYS A 195 -69.79 25.92 51.97
CA LYS A 195 -69.83 24.48 51.65
C LYS A 195 -69.65 24.26 50.15
N MET A 196 -70.27 25.08 49.32
CA MET A 196 -70.10 25.04 47.86
C MET A 196 -68.65 25.30 47.44
N LYS A 197 -68.00 26.33 48.00
CA LYS A 197 -66.58 26.61 47.75
C LYS A 197 -65.68 25.43 48.12
N LYS A 198 -65.85 24.88 49.33
CA LYS A 198 -65.10 23.69 49.78
C LYS A 198 -65.29 22.50 48.85
N SER A 199 -66.51 22.28 48.35
CA SER A 199 -66.78 21.21 47.38
C SER A 199 -66.01 21.41 46.07
N VAL A 200 -65.98 22.62 45.53
CA VAL A 200 -65.22 22.94 44.30
C VAL A 200 -63.71 22.84 44.53
N GLU A 201 -63.21 23.29 45.69
CA GLU A 201 -61.80 23.15 46.06
C GLU A 201 -61.39 21.67 46.18
N GLU A 202 -62.26 20.81 46.73
CA GLU A 202 -61.98 19.37 46.83
C GLU A 202 -61.99 18.70 45.44
N GLN A 203 -62.90 19.11 44.55
CA GLN A 203 -62.84 18.69 43.13
C GLN A 203 -61.52 19.13 42.48
N ALA A 204 -61.05 20.36 42.73
CA ALA A 204 -59.77 20.85 42.21
C ALA A 204 -58.57 20.06 42.78
N ARG A 205 -58.64 19.62 44.04
CA ARG A 205 -57.63 18.74 44.67
C ARG A 205 -57.61 17.34 44.03
N ALA A 206 -58.78 16.76 43.76
CA ALA A 206 -58.89 15.48 43.06
C ALA A 206 -58.27 15.55 41.64
N VAL A 207 -58.51 16.64 40.92
CA VAL A 207 -57.85 16.89 39.62
C VAL A 207 -56.35 17.07 39.80
N ALA A 208 -55.88 17.75 40.85
CA ALA A 208 -54.45 17.90 41.12
C ALA A 208 -53.75 16.56 41.37
N ALA A 209 -54.38 15.63 42.10
CA ALA A 209 -53.88 14.27 42.28
C ALA A 209 -53.79 13.52 40.94
N SER A 210 -54.82 13.66 40.10
CA SER A 210 -54.86 13.09 38.74
C SER A 210 -53.74 13.68 37.85
N MET A 211 -53.44 14.97 37.98
CA MET A 211 -52.32 15.63 37.29
C MET A 211 -50.97 15.08 37.74
N ALA A 212 -50.78 14.80 39.04
CA ALA A 212 -49.53 14.23 39.54
C ALA A 212 -49.26 12.85 38.93
N MET A 213 -50.31 12.02 38.80
CA MET A 213 -50.23 10.73 38.10
C MET A 213 -49.91 10.91 36.61
N ALA A 214 -50.54 11.88 35.94
CA ALA A 214 -50.25 12.19 34.54
C ALA A 214 -48.80 12.67 34.33
N ARG A 215 -48.25 13.47 35.26
CA ARG A 215 -46.83 13.88 35.24
C ARG A 215 -45.88 12.70 35.39
N ASN A 216 -46.22 11.71 36.22
CA ASN A 216 -45.44 10.49 36.33
C ASN A 216 -45.45 9.69 35.02
N ARG A 217 -46.58 9.67 34.29
CA ARG A 217 -46.62 9.08 32.94
C ARG A 217 -45.71 9.80 31.95
N VAL A 218 -45.59 11.13 32.01
CA VAL A 218 -44.62 11.89 31.19
C VAL A 218 -43.19 11.48 31.53
N LYS A 219 -42.85 11.36 32.82
CA LYS A 219 -41.51 10.90 33.24
C LYS A 219 -41.21 9.49 32.72
N LEU A 220 -42.18 8.59 32.78
CA LEU A 220 -42.06 7.23 32.24
C LEU A 220 -41.86 7.24 30.72
N ALA A 221 -42.64 8.04 29.98
CA ALA A 221 -42.49 8.19 28.53
C ALA A 221 -41.08 8.71 28.17
N ARG A 222 -40.56 9.70 28.92
CA ARG A 222 -39.20 10.22 28.75
C ARG A 222 -38.12 9.20 29.08
N ALA A 223 -38.35 8.30 30.04
CA ALA A 223 -37.41 7.22 30.33
C ALA A 223 -37.25 6.28 29.13
N GLY A 224 -38.27 6.16 28.27
CA GLY A 224 -38.18 5.46 26.99
C GLY A 224 -37.07 5.97 26.07
N ARG A 225 -36.66 7.25 26.18
CA ARG A 225 -35.54 7.83 25.41
C ARG A 225 -34.21 7.18 25.71
N LEU A 226 -34.03 6.54 26.87
CA LEU A 226 -32.78 5.85 27.22
C LEU A 226 -32.48 4.68 26.28
N ARG A 227 -33.49 4.13 25.60
CA ARG A 227 -33.32 3.09 24.58
C ARG A 227 -32.70 3.62 23.28
N LEU A 228 -32.85 4.92 22.98
CA LEU A 228 -32.29 5.54 21.78
C LEU A 228 -30.76 5.46 21.73
N PRO A 229 -30.00 5.92 22.75
CA PRO A 229 -28.55 5.82 22.73
C PRO A 229 -28.04 4.37 22.78
N GLU A 230 -28.81 3.42 23.34
CA GLU A 230 -28.48 1.99 23.29
C GLU A 230 -28.50 1.47 21.85
N THR A 231 -29.61 1.69 21.13
CA THR A 231 -29.74 1.30 19.71
C THR A 231 -28.76 2.08 18.82
N GLU A 232 -28.49 3.36 19.10
CA GLU A 232 -27.48 4.14 18.36
C GLU A 232 -26.08 3.56 18.54
N LYS A 233 -25.72 3.08 19.74
CA LYS A 233 -24.44 2.38 19.97
C LYS A 233 -24.37 1.06 19.22
N GLU A 234 -25.45 0.31 19.12
CA GLU A 234 -25.51 -0.91 18.30
C GLU A 234 -25.29 -0.61 16.81
N ILE A 235 -25.93 0.43 16.29
CA ILE A 235 -25.72 0.91 14.91
C ILE A 235 -24.25 1.32 14.69
N GLN A 236 -23.65 1.98 15.67
CA GLN A 236 -22.25 2.40 15.60
C GLN A 236 -21.30 1.20 15.62
N ALA A 237 -21.50 0.22 16.51
CA ALA A 237 -20.74 -1.01 16.55
C ALA A 237 -20.83 -1.77 15.21
N LEU A 238 -22.02 -1.80 14.60
CA LEU A 238 -22.21 -2.40 13.28
C LEU A 238 -21.55 -1.58 12.17
N ALA A 239 -21.53 -0.25 12.27
CA ALA A 239 -20.81 0.61 11.34
C ALA A 239 -19.30 0.35 11.38
N ASP A 240 -18.73 0.13 12.56
CA ASP A 240 -17.31 -0.21 12.72
C ASP A 240 -17.01 -1.64 12.22
N LYS A 241 -17.93 -2.60 12.43
CA LYS A 241 -17.86 -3.92 11.78
C LYS A 241 -17.86 -3.81 10.25
N ILE A 242 -18.70 -2.95 9.67
CA ILE A 242 -18.71 -2.68 8.23
C ILE A 242 -17.37 -2.11 7.76
N LYS A 243 -16.76 -1.18 8.49
CA LYS A 243 -15.41 -0.66 8.14
C LYS A 243 -14.37 -1.78 8.11
N GLY A 244 -14.40 -2.68 9.10
CA GLY A 244 -13.55 -3.87 9.13
C GLY A 244 -13.77 -4.80 7.92
N LEU A 245 -15.02 -5.04 7.55
CA LEU A 245 -15.36 -5.85 6.36
C LEU A 245 -14.93 -5.19 5.06
N VAL A 246 -15.01 -3.85 4.94
CA VAL A 246 -14.51 -3.11 3.78
C VAL A 246 -12.99 -3.30 3.63
N ALA A 247 -12.24 -3.17 4.72
CA ALA A 247 -10.79 -3.37 4.73
C ALA A 247 -10.41 -4.83 4.41
N ALA A 248 -11.15 -5.79 4.96
CA ALA A 248 -10.97 -7.21 4.65
C ALA A 248 -11.24 -7.51 3.17
N ARG A 249 -12.31 -6.93 2.60
CA ARG A 249 -12.63 -7.05 1.16
C ARG A 249 -11.54 -6.44 0.30
N ALA A 250 -11.03 -5.25 0.65
CA ALA A 250 -9.96 -4.59 -0.08
C ALA A 250 -8.69 -5.45 -0.09
N THR A 251 -8.30 -6.00 1.06
CA THR A 251 -7.17 -6.96 1.15
C THR A 251 -7.40 -8.17 0.24
N ALA A 252 -8.59 -8.78 0.28
CA ALA A 252 -8.91 -9.92 -0.58
C ALA A 252 -8.91 -9.57 -2.08
N GLN A 253 -9.29 -8.34 -2.45
CA GLN A 253 -9.21 -7.83 -3.83
C GLN A 253 -7.76 -7.63 -4.26
N HIS A 254 -6.89 -7.11 -3.38
CA HIS A 254 -5.45 -7.03 -3.65
C HIS A 254 -4.83 -8.41 -3.81
N ASP A 255 -5.17 -9.36 -2.95
CA ASP A 255 -4.71 -10.74 -3.09
C ASP A 255 -5.18 -11.36 -4.42
N LEU A 256 -6.43 -11.12 -4.83
CA LEU A 256 -6.93 -11.56 -6.13
C LEU A 256 -6.16 -10.91 -7.31
N GLY A 257 -5.86 -9.61 -7.23
CA GLY A 257 -5.04 -8.92 -8.25
C GLY A 257 -3.61 -9.45 -8.31
N ASN A 258 -3.07 -9.90 -7.17
CA ASN A 258 -1.73 -10.49 -7.05
C ASN A 258 -1.68 -11.95 -7.52
N CYS A 259 -2.79 -12.54 -7.98
CA CYS A 259 -2.79 -13.86 -8.62
C CYS A 259 -2.15 -13.83 -10.02
N GLU A 260 -1.93 -12.64 -10.58
CA GLU A 260 -1.21 -12.42 -11.84
C GLU A 260 0.20 -11.93 -11.57
N LEU A 261 1.20 -12.66 -12.04
CA LEU A 261 2.60 -12.26 -11.98
C LEU A 261 2.94 -11.39 -13.19
N LYS A 262 3.19 -10.10 -12.95
CA LYS A 262 3.51 -9.11 -13.99
C LYS A 262 5.00 -8.82 -14.05
N SER A 263 5.50 -8.49 -15.24
CA SER A 263 6.91 -8.09 -15.42
C SER A 263 7.17 -6.69 -14.83
N PRO A 264 8.16 -6.50 -13.94
CA PRO A 264 8.56 -5.16 -13.46
C PRO A 264 9.39 -4.37 -14.47
N ILE A 265 10.05 -5.06 -15.41
CA ILE A 265 10.99 -4.48 -16.39
C ILE A 265 10.63 -4.87 -17.82
N ASN A 266 11.19 -4.14 -18.79
CA ASN A 266 11.22 -4.59 -20.18
C ASN A 266 12.48 -5.41 -20.36
N GLY A 267 12.39 -6.61 -20.93
CA GLY A 267 13.54 -7.48 -20.98
C GLY A 267 13.28 -8.82 -21.64
N ARG A 268 14.06 -9.83 -21.25
CA ARG A 268 13.89 -11.22 -21.65
C ARG A 268 13.82 -12.14 -20.43
N VAL A 269 13.15 -13.28 -20.59
CA VAL A 269 13.15 -14.32 -19.56
C VAL A 269 14.51 -15.03 -19.57
N ALA A 270 15.29 -14.87 -18.52
CA ALA A 270 16.60 -15.49 -18.36
C ALA A 270 16.49 -16.95 -17.90
N LYS A 271 15.60 -17.22 -16.94
CA LYS A 271 15.39 -18.56 -16.38
C LYS A 271 14.00 -18.74 -15.85
N ARG A 272 13.49 -19.96 -15.93
CA ARG A 272 12.22 -20.41 -15.35
C ARG A 272 12.50 -21.40 -14.23
N PHE A 273 11.94 -21.13 -13.05
CA PHE A 273 12.11 -21.99 -11.88
C PHE A 273 10.96 -22.97 -11.65
N LEU A 274 9.75 -22.61 -12.09
CA LEU A 274 8.53 -23.40 -11.87
C LEU A 274 7.82 -23.73 -13.18
N THR A 275 7.12 -24.85 -13.21
CA THR A 275 6.29 -25.30 -14.34
C THR A 275 4.82 -25.20 -14.00
N VAL A 276 3.96 -25.16 -15.03
CA VAL A 276 2.50 -25.22 -14.86
C VAL A 276 2.12 -26.46 -14.05
N GLY A 277 1.19 -26.31 -13.11
CA GLY A 277 0.81 -27.35 -12.14
C GLY A 277 1.61 -27.34 -10.84
N SER A 278 2.75 -26.63 -10.78
CA SER A 278 3.53 -26.47 -9.55
C SER A 278 2.75 -25.69 -8.48
N ILE A 279 2.93 -26.06 -7.22
CA ILE A 279 2.43 -25.27 -6.08
C ILE A 279 3.44 -24.17 -5.76
N VAL A 280 2.96 -22.93 -5.73
CA VAL A 280 3.73 -21.74 -5.44
C VAL A 280 3.43 -21.24 -4.03
N SER A 281 4.48 -20.86 -3.32
CA SER A 281 4.41 -20.19 -2.01
C SER A 281 4.85 -18.73 -2.18
N PRO A 282 4.44 -17.83 -1.27
CA PRO A 282 4.84 -16.42 -1.31
C PRO A 282 6.36 -16.27 -1.35
N LYS A 283 6.84 -15.29 -2.12
CA LYS A 283 8.27 -14.95 -2.34
C LYS A 283 9.12 -16.05 -2.98
N LYS A 284 8.52 -17.15 -3.43
CA LYS A 284 9.23 -18.19 -4.19
C LYS A 284 9.54 -17.69 -5.60
N ALA A 285 10.78 -17.89 -6.05
CA ALA A 285 11.20 -17.55 -7.41
C ALA A 285 10.39 -18.34 -8.45
N VAL A 286 9.81 -17.63 -9.43
CA VAL A 286 9.03 -18.22 -10.54
C VAL A 286 9.79 -18.03 -11.84
N LEU A 287 10.21 -16.80 -12.12
CA LEU A 287 10.97 -16.42 -13.32
C LEU A 287 12.11 -15.49 -12.94
N SER A 288 13.18 -15.50 -13.72
CA SER A 288 14.23 -14.50 -13.71
C SER A 288 14.19 -13.71 -15.01
N LEU A 289 14.26 -12.39 -14.91
CA LEU A 289 14.22 -11.46 -16.02
C LEU A 289 15.54 -10.70 -16.11
N ILE A 290 15.91 -10.33 -17.33
CA ILE A 290 17.10 -9.53 -17.62
C ILE A 290 16.76 -8.41 -18.61
N ASP A 291 17.25 -7.19 -18.36
CA ASP A 291 17.25 -6.13 -19.38
C ASP A 291 18.50 -6.28 -20.27
N PRO A 292 18.37 -6.58 -21.57
CA PRO A 292 19.50 -6.73 -22.48
C PRO A 292 20.28 -5.42 -22.73
N ARG A 293 19.77 -4.27 -22.28
CA ARG A 293 20.48 -2.98 -22.36
C ARG A 293 21.41 -2.74 -21.18
N ASP A 294 21.19 -3.43 -20.06
CA ASP A 294 21.95 -3.25 -18.82
C ASP A 294 22.96 -4.40 -18.63
N VAL A 295 23.85 -4.55 -19.61
CA VAL A 295 24.86 -5.60 -19.65
C VAL A 295 26.24 -4.95 -19.64
N TYR A 296 27.11 -5.43 -18.76
CA TYR A 296 28.50 -4.98 -18.62
C TYR A 296 29.45 -6.18 -18.60
N LEU A 297 30.75 -5.94 -18.74
CA LEU A 297 31.76 -6.98 -18.58
C LEU A 297 32.51 -6.79 -17.26
N VAL A 298 32.83 -7.92 -16.63
CA VAL A 298 33.78 -7.98 -15.52
C VAL A 298 35.01 -8.70 -16.02
N ALA A 299 36.11 -7.97 -16.14
CA ALA A 299 37.41 -8.52 -16.48
C ALA A 299 38.18 -8.75 -15.17
N LEU A 300 38.53 -10.01 -14.90
CA LEU A 300 39.36 -10.38 -13.76
C LEU A 300 40.83 -10.19 -14.15
N LEU A 301 41.41 -9.04 -13.79
CA LEU A 301 42.78 -8.71 -14.14
C LEU A 301 43.75 -9.20 -13.07
N GLU A 302 44.86 -9.82 -13.46
CA GLU A 302 45.92 -10.17 -12.51
C GLU A 302 46.50 -8.91 -11.86
N GLU A 303 46.80 -8.96 -10.56
CA GLU A 303 47.39 -7.86 -9.78
C GLU A 303 48.58 -7.20 -10.51
N GLY A 304 49.50 -7.99 -11.06
CA GLY A 304 50.68 -7.47 -11.78
C GLY A 304 50.37 -6.77 -13.10
N LYS A 305 49.17 -6.95 -13.67
CA LYS A 305 48.73 -6.32 -14.93
C LYS A 305 47.92 -5.05 -14.71
N LEU A 306 47.54 -4.73 -13.46
CA LEU A 306 46.71 -3.57 -13.10
C LEU A 306 47.44 -2.23 -13.29
N HIS A 307 48.77 -2.21 -13.28
CA HIS A 307 49.53 -0.97 -13.45
C HIS A 307 49.13 -0.22 -14.73
N GLY A 308 48.85 1.08 -14.60
CA GLY A 308 48.40 1.95 -15.69
C GLY A 308 46.93 1.78 -16.11
N VAL A 309 46.14 0.95 -15.42
CA VAL A 309 44.69 0.84 -15.65
C VAL A 309 43.95 1.81 -14.74
N GLU A 310 43.26 2.78 -15.34
CA GLU A 310 42.47 3.79 -14.63
C GLU A 310 41.02 3.81 -15.12
N PRO A 311 40.06 4.24 -14.27
CA PRO A 311 38.70 4.54 -14.72
C PRO A 311 38.69 5.47 -15.95
N GLY A 312 37.88 5.14 -16.94
CA GLY A 312 37.78 5.85 -18.22
C GLY A 312 38.70 5.33 -19.33
N ALA A 313 39.65 4.44 -19.03
CA ALA A 313 40.54 3.83 -20.02
C ALA A 313 39.75 3.12 -21.13
N ALA A 314 40.23 3.22 -22.38
CA ALA A 314 39.59 2.61 -23.54
C ALA A 314 39.83 1.09 -23.57
N VAL A 315 38.76 0.35 -23.86
CA VAL A 315 38.78 -1.12 -23.83
C VAL A 315 38.30 -1.69 -25.17
N SER A 316 39.10 -2.59 -25.74
CA SER A 316 38.70 -3.42 -26.88
C SER A 316 38.22 -4.77 -26.33
N ILE A 317 37.02 -5.19 -26.74
CA ILE A 317 36.36 -6.40 -26.24
C ILE A 317 36.12 -7.34 -27.42
N SER A 318 36.62 -8.57 -27.29
CA SER A 318 36.35 -9.68 -28.20
C SER A 318 35.59 -10.75 -27.44
N ILE A 319 34.48 -11.24 -27.99
CA ILE A 319 33.66 -12.27 -27.35
C ILE A 319 33.76 -13.53 -28.18
N ASP A 320 34.09 -14.65 -27.55
CA ASP A 320 34.36 -15.92 -28.23
C ASP A 320 33.17 -16.40 -29.07
N ALA A 321 31.96 -16.14 -28.58
CA ALA A 321 30.72 -16.47 -29.28
C ALA A 321 30.51 -15.66 -30.58
N TYR A 322 31.18 -14.51 -30.73
CA TYR A 322 31.01 -13.61 -31.88
C TYR A 322 32.37 -13.04 -32.36
N PRO A 323 33.25 -13.86 -32.97
CA PRO A 323 34.59 -13.43 -33.38
C PRO A 323 34.60 -12.28 -34.40
N ASP A 324 33.59 -12.22 -35.26
CA ASP A 324 33.47 -11.21 -36.32
C ASP A 324 32.97 -9.84 -35.79
N ARG A 325 32.54 -9.78 -34.52
CA ARG A 325 31.91 -8.59 -33.93
C ARG A 325 32.84 -7.99 -32.88
N LYS A 326 33.36 -6.80 -33.18
CA LYS A 326 34.21 -6.06 -32.24
C LYS A 326 33.34 -5.19 -31.34
N PHE A 327 33.48 -5.36 -30.04
CA PHE A 327 32.86 -4.53 -29.03
C PHE A 327 33.90 -3.53 -28.48
N ARG A 328 33.45 -2.34 -28.12
CA ARG A 328 34.29 -1.35 -27.42
C ARG A 328 33.62 -0.89 -26.16
N GLY A 329 34.44 -0.62 -25.16
CA GLY A 329 34.00 -0.21 -23.84
C GLY A 329 34.96 0.77 -23.19
N ARG A 330 34.62 1.15 -21.97
CA ARG A 330 35.50 1.90 -21.08
C ARG A 330 35.51 1.26 -19.71
N VAL A 331 36.64 1.34 -19.04
CA VAL A 331 36.73 0.99 -17.62
C VAL A 331 35.79 1.93 -16.87
N GLU A 332 34.79 1.37 -16.21
CA GLU A 332 33.86 2.14 -15.39
C GLU A 332 34.43 2.27 -13.98
N ASP A 333 34.83 1.14 -13.39
CA ASP A 333 35.35 1.10 -12.04
C ASP A 333 36.27 -0.12 -11.81
N ILE A 334 37.15 -0.01 -10.82
CA ILE A 334 38.03 -1.08 -10.37
C ILE A 334 37.56 -1.48 -8.97
N LEU A 335 37.01 -2.70 -8.84
CA LEU A 335 36.42 -3.11 -7.56
C LEU A 335 37.50 -3.25 -6.48
N PRO A 336 37.25 -2.79 -5.24
CA PRO A 336 38.28 -2.66 -4.20
C PRO A 336 38.72 -4.00 -3.58
N ALA A 337 38.21 -5.14 -4.05
CA ALA A 337 38.42 -6.44 -3.45
C ALA A 337 38.66 -7.51 -4.52
N THR A 338 39.54 -8.46 -4.21
CA THR A 338 39.89 -9.55 -5.14
C THR A 338 38.77 -10.57 -5.23
N ALA A 339 38.70 -11.27 -6.37
CA ALA A 339 37.67 -12.30 -6.57
C ALA A 339 37.77 -13.46 -5.55
N ALA A 340 38.95 -13.69 -4.96
CA ALA A 340 39.17 -14.73 -3.96
C ALA A 340 38.53 -14.42 -2.59
N THR A 341 38.41 -13.14 -2.22
CA THR A 341 37.84 -12.71 -0.92
C THR A 341 36.36 -13.09 -0.79
N PHE A 342 35.61 -13.14 -1.89
CA PHE A 342 34.17 -13.43 -1.90
C PHE A 342 33.83 -14.82 -2.47
N ALA A 343 34.81 -15.72 -2.55
CA ALA A 343 34.55 -17.09 -3.00
C ALA A 343 33.70 -17.84 -1.95
N LEU A 344 32.67 -18.55 -2.40
CA LEU A 344 31.78 -19.34 -1.52
C LEU A 344 32.53 -20.45 -0.77
N ALA A 345 33.66 -20.90 -1.34
CA ALA A 345 34.61 -21.81 -0.74
C ALA A 345 36.01 -21.15 -0.80
N PRO A 346 36.49 -20.55 0.31
CA PRO A 346 37.82 -19.95 0.34
C PRO A 346 38.89 -21.04 0.21
N ARG A 347 39.98 -20.74 -0.50
CA ARG A 347 41.15 -21.60 -0.49
C ARG A 347 41.90 -21.39 0.82
N ASP A 348 42.09 -22.47 1.57
CA ASP A 348 42.93 -22.45 2.76
C ASP A 348 44.40 -22.61 2.35
N ILE A 349 45.16 -21.52 2.47
CA ILE A 349 46.59 -21.45 2.15
C ILE A 349 47.47 -21.64 3.40
N SER A 350 46.89 -22.00 4.55
CA SER A 350 47.63 -22.18 5.81
C SER A 350 48.45 -23.49 5.86
N ALA A 351 48.13 -24.47 5.01
CA ALA A 351 48.78 -25.77 4.96
C ALA A 351 49.68 -25.95 3.71
N GLY A 352 50.91 -25.40 3.75
CA GLY A 352 52.02 -25.88 2.92
C GLY A 352 52.05 -25.52 1.43
N GLU A 353 51.39 -24.44 1.00
CA GLU A 353 51.43 -23.99 -0.40
C GLU A 353 52.56 -22.96 -0.61
N PHE A 354 53.64 -23.36 -1.31
CA PHE A 354 54.84 -22.53 -1.51
C PHE A 354 54.84 -21.69 -2.81
N THR A 355 53.75 -21.70 -3.57
CA THR A 355 53.68 -20.97 -4.85
C THR A 355 52.80 -19.72 -4.74
N LYS A 356 53.33 -18.55 -5.12
CA LYS A 356 52.59 -17.28 -5.14
C LYS A 356 51.53 -17.34 -6.25
N VAL A 357 50.26 -17.44 -5.87
CA VAL A 357 49.15 -17.35 -6.82
C VAL A 357 48.77 -15.88 -7.01
N ALA A 358 48.80 -15.42 -8.25
CA ALA A 358 48.40 -14.05 -8.59
C ALA A 358 46.91 -13.84 -8.25
N GLN A 359 46.63 -12.78 -7.48
CA GLN A 359 45.26 -12.40 -7.16
C GLN A 359 44.63 -11.70 -8.37
N ARG A 360 43.34 -11.93 -8.57
CA ARG A 360 42.58 -11.31 -9.66
C ARG A 360 41.66 -10.21 -9.13
N ILE A 361 41.82 -9.02 -9.67
CA ILE A 361 41.08 -7.80 -9.33
C ILE A 361 39.98 -7.62 -10.37
N PRO A 362 38.70 -7.59 -9.99
CA PRO A 362 37.62 -7.37 -10.92
C PRO A 362 37.58 -5.92 -11.41
N VAL A 363 37.67 -5.73 -12.72
CA VAL A 363 37.51 -4.46 -13.41
C VAL A 363 36.16 -4.46 -14.12
N ARG A 364 35.29 -3.51 -13.77
CA ARG A 364 33.99 -3.33 -14.41
C ARG A 364 34.17 -2.49 -15.68
N ILE A 365 33.63 -2.98 -16.78
CA ILE A 365 33.75 -2.36 -18.10
C ILE A 365 32.35 -2.12 -18.67
N SER A 366 32.04 -0.86 -18.94
CA SER A 366 30.81 -0.45 -19.62
C SER A 366 30.98 -0.58 -21.14
N ILE A 367 29.93 -1.01 -21.84
CA ILE A 367 29.96 -1.20 -23.30
C ILE A 367 29.48 0.08 -23.96
N THR A 368 30.32 0.67 -24.82
CA THR A 368 30.04 1.95 -25.49
C THR A 368 29.68 1.79 -26.96
N SER A 369 30.16 0.72 -27.63
CA SER A 369 29.77 0.43 -29.01
C SER A 369 29.70 -1.08 -29.27
N GLY A 370 28.61 -1.51 -29.91
CA GLY A 370 28.32 -2.90 -30.23
C GLY A 370 26.85 -3.23 -29.95
N ASP A 371 26.32 -4.29 -30.55
CA ASP A 371 24.94 -4.70 -30.31
C ASP A 371 24.84 -5.50 -29.00
N THR A 372 24.43 -4.84 -27.93
CA THR A 372 24.31 -5.45 -26.59
C THR A 372 23.22 -6.52 -26.54
N SER A 373 22.27 -6.52 -27.48
CA SER A 373 21.16 -7.50 -27.50
C SER A 373 21.60 -8.93 -27.80
N LEU A 374 22.80 -9.08 -28.38
CA LEU A 374 23.44 -10.37 -28.68
C LEU A 374 24.17 -10.95 -27.47
N LEU A 375 24.49 -10.11 -26.49
CA LEU A 375 25.25 -10.50 -25.32
C LEU A 375 24.37 -11.25 -24.34
N ARG A 376 24.82 -12.44 -23.96
CA ARG A 376 24.18 -13.27 -22.95
C ARG A 376 25.06 -13.25 -21.70
N VAL A 377 24.42 -13.22 -20.53
CA VAL A 377 25.12 -13.30 -19.25
C VAL A 377 25.88 -14.61 -19.16
N GLY A 378 27.12 -14.53 -18.69
CA GLY A 378 28.03 -15.67 -18.57
C GLY A 378 28.89 -15.94 -19.80
N LEU A 379 28.73 -15.20 -20.91
CA LEU A 379 29.68 -15.30 -22.02
C LEU A 379 31.09 -14.86 -21.58
N GLY A 380 32.09 -15.59 -22.11
CA GLY A 380 33.50 -15.29 -21.97
C GLY A 380 34.08 -14.56 -23.18
N GLY A 381 35.33 -14.14 -23.05
CA GLY A 381 36.05 -13.50 -24.14
C GLY A 381 37.39 -12.94 -23.70
N GLU A 382 37.99 -12.17 -24.59
CA GLU A 382 39.26 -11.50 -24.38
C GLU A 382 39.05 -9.99 -24.36
N VAL A 383 39.75 -9.33 -23.44
CA VAL A 383 39.69 -7.88 -23.27
C VAL A 383 41.09 -7.29 -23.27
N GLU A 384 41.26 -6.23 -24.06
CA GLU A 384 42.47 -5.40 -24.08
C GLU A 384 42.16 -4.01 -23.53
N ILE A 385 42.73 -3.68 -22.38
CA ILE A 385 42.58 -2.37 -21.73
C ILE A 385 43.81 -1.54 -22.04
N LYS A 386 43.64 -0.34 -22.61
CA LYS A 386 44.75 0.58 -22.87
C LYS A 386 45.28 1.15 -21.54
N ARG A 387 46.57 0.97 -21.26
CA ARG A 387 47.24 1.62 -20.13
C ARG A 387 47.41 3.11 -20.40
N GLN A 388 47.21 3.94 -19.37
CA GLN A 388 47.43 5.38 -19.42
C GLN A 388 48.87 5.73 -19.03
#